data_AF-A0A0E0B2M0-F1
#
_entry.id   AF-A0A0E0B2M0-F1
#
_cell.length_a   1.000
_cell.length_b   1.000
_cell.length_c   1.000
_cell.angle_alpha   90.00
_cell.angle_beta   90.00
_cell.angle_gamma   90.00
#
_symmetry.space_group_name_H-M   'P 1'
#
loop_
_entity.id
_entity.type
_entity.pdbx_description
1 polymer ?
#
loop_
_entity_poly.entity_id
_entity_poly.type
_entity_poly.pdbx_seq_one_letter_code
_entity_poly.pdbx_strand_id
1 'polypeptide(L)'
;MGQSTRFTLAAGAGESLTTYTFGTHTAKHTFCRVCGITSFYTPRSNPDGVAVTAACVDPGTLAHVEYRHADGRNWEKWFSRSDISDFSKPKAPPPPPPPPNATRVGDLSFGV
;
A
#
# COMPACT_ATOMS: atom_id res chain seq x y z
N MET A 1 10.42 -0.07 -17.10
CA MET A 1 9.84 -0.45 -15.79
C MET A 1 9.20 0.79 -15.20
N GLY A 2 7.89 0.81 -14.99
CA GLY A 2 7.19 1.95 -14.40
C GLY A 2 7.61 2.09 -12.94
N GLN A 3 8.31 3.16 -12.59
CA GLN A 3 8.67 3.45 -11.21
C GLN A 3 7.50 4.17 -10.55
N SER A 4 7.03 3.65 -9.41
CA SER A 4 6.14 4.40 -8.52
C SER A 4 6.90 5.61 -7.98
N THR A 5 6.29 6.79 -7.98
CA THR A 5 6.96 8.06 -7.64
C THR A 5 7.43 8.16 -6.19
N ARG A 6 7.08 7.20 -5.33
CA ARG A 6 7.42 7.17 -3.90
C ARG A 6 8.36 6.01 -3.52
N PHE A 7 8.91 5.29 -4.49
CA PHE A 7 9.81 4.18 -4.25
C PHE A 7 11.04 4.29 -5.14
N THR A 8 12.22 4.13 -4.55
CA THR A 8 13.49 4.18 -5.28
C THR A 8 14.43 3.11 -4.77
N LEU A 9 15.08 2.42 -5.70
CA LEU A 9 16.12 1.46 -5.37
C LEU A 9 17.42 2.18 -5.08
N ALA A 10 18.12 1.74 -4.03
CA ALA A 10 19.49 2.17 -3.79
C ALA A 10 20.38 1.80 -4.98
N ALA A 11 21.43 2.59 -5.21
CA ALA A 11 22.42 2.31 -6.24
C ALA A 11 22.99 0.90 -6.08
N GLY A 12 23.14 0.16 -7.19
CA GLY A 12 23.64 -1.22 -7.20
C GLY A 12 22.65 -2.30 -6.72
N ALA A 13 21.54 -1.93 -6.05
CA ALA A 13 20.59 -2.92 -5.53
C ALA A 13 20.04 -3.86 -6.64
N GLY A 14 19.84 -3.32 -7.84
CA GLY A 14 19.36 -4.06 -9.02
C GLY A 14 20.23 -5.25 -9.45
N GLU A 15 21.52 -5.28 -9.10
CA GLU A 15 22.45 -6.32 -9.56
C GLU A 15 22.16 -7.70 -8.95
N SER A 16 21.55 -7.71 -7.76
CA SER A 16 21.19 -8.93 -7.03
C SER A 16 19.71 -9.30 -7.18
N LEU A 17 18.91 -8.47 -7.86
CA LEU A 17 17.49 -8.70 -8.03
C LEU A 17 17.20 -9.52 -9.29
N THR A 18 16.24 -10.43 -9.18
CA THR A 18 15.64 -11.10 -10.33
C THR A 18 14.12 -10.95 -10.25
N THR A 19 13.42 -11.13 -11.36
CA THR A 19 11.97 -11.00 -11.44
C THR A 19 11.37 -12.17 -12.17
N TYR A 20 10.37 -12.79 -11.57
CA TYR A 20 9.54 -13.80 -12.18
C TYR A 20 8.10 -13.29 -12.37
N THR A 21 7.40 -13.83 -13.37
CA THR A 21 6.01 -13.50 -13.68
C THR A 21 5.28 -14.74 -14.16
N PHE A 22 3.99 -14.85 -13.85
CA PHE A 22 3.12 -15.92 -14.31
C PHE A 22 1.70 -15.42 -14.57
N GLY A 23 0.85 -16.29 -15.12
CA GLY A 23 -0.56 -15.98 -15.36
C GLY A 23 -0.71 -14.81 -16.34
N THR A 24 -1.32 -13.71 -15.89
CA THR A 24 -1.49 -12.50 -16.71
C THR A 24 -0.20 -11.69 -16.88
N HIS A 25 0.89 -12.09 -16.21
CA HIS A 25 2.16 -11.37 -16.16
C HIS A 25 2.07 -9.93 -15.60
N THR A 26 0.93 -9.55 -15.01
CA THR A 26 0.71 -8.24 -14.38
C THR A 26 1.56 -8.09 -13.13
N ALA A 27 1.53 -9.07 -12.24
CA ALA A 27 2.39 -9.08 -11.07
C ALA A 27 3.84 -9.32 -11.49
N LYS A 28 4.76 -8.55 -10.90
CA LYS A 28 6.21 -8.70 -11.05
C LYS A 28 6.76 -9.15 -9.71
N HIS A 29 7.05 -10.44 -9.58
CA HIS A 29 7.59 -11.03 -8.35
C HIS A 29 9.10 -10.82 -8.35
N THR A 30 9.53 -9.71 -7.74
CA THR A 30 10.94 -9.33 -7.64
C THR A 30 11.52 -9.86 -6.33
N PHE A 31 12.70 -10.47 -6.37
CA PHE A 31 13.36 -11.01 -5.18
C PHE A 31 14.88 -11.04 -5.36
N CYS A 32 15.61 -11.18 -4.25
CA CYS A 32 17.06 -11.35 -4.28
C CYS A 32 17.44 -12.73 -4.80
N ARG A 33 18.18 -12.79 -5.92
CA ARG A 33 18.64 -14.05 -6.52
C ARG A 33 19.64 -14.82 -5.64
N VAL A 34 20.24 -14.16 -4.66
CA VAL A 34 21.27 -14.75 -3.77
C VAL A 34 20.64 -15.42 -2.56
N CYS A 35 19.71 -14.74 -1.86
CA CYS A 35 19.10 -15.26 -0.62
C CYS A 35 17.60 -15.62 -0.74
N GLY A 36 16.96 -15.33 -1.88
CA GLY A 36 15.54 -15.63 -2.11
C GLY A 36 14.54 -14.67 -1.46
N ILE A 37 15.00 -13.65 -0.73
CA ILE A 37 14.11 -12.72 -0.03
C ILE A 37 13.41 -11.77 -1.01
N THR A 38 12.08 -11.68 -0.91
CA THR A 38 11.24 -10.68 -1.58
C THR A 38 11.07 -9.48 -0.65
N SER A 39 11.96 -8.49 -0.74
CA SER A 39 11.82 -7.25 0.04
C SER A 39 10.71 -6.33 -0.52
N PHE A 40 10.47 -6.40 -1.83
CA PHE A 40 9.39 -5.69 -2.49
C PHE A 40 8.99 -6.39 -3.80
N TYR A 41 7.79 -6.09 -4.31
CA TYR A 41 7.33 -6.57 -5.62
C TYR A 41 6.22 -5.66 -6.18
N THR A 42 5.88 -5.83 -7.46
CA THR A 42 4.70 -5.16 -8.07
C THR A 42 3.52 -6.13 -8.03
N PRO A 43 2.50 -5.90 -7.19
CA PRO A 43 1.36 -6.80 -7.08
C PRO A 43 0.37 -6.63 -8.25
N ARG A 44 -0.42 -7.68 -8.52
CA ARG A 44 -1.50 -7.62 -9.54
C ARG A 44 -2.60 -6.62 -9.18
N SER A 45 -2.92 -6.48 -7.89
CA SER A 45 -3.95 -5.56 -7.39
C SER A 45 -3.58 -4.09 -7.57
N ASN A 46 -2.29 -3.79 -7.57
CA ASN A 46 -1.75 -2.44 -7.63
C ASN A 46 -0.57 -2.41 -8.61
N PRO A 47 -0.81 -2.56 -9.93
CA PRO A 47 0.24 -2.60 -10.93
C PRO A 47 0.98 -1.26 -11.08
N ASP A 48 0.41 -0.19 -10.51
CA ASP A 48 0.96 1.16 -10.43
C ASP A 48 1.71 1.44 -9.12
N GLY A 49 1.81 0.44 -8.23
CA GLY A 49 2.43 0.55 -6.91
C GLY A 49 3.54 -0.47 -6.67
N VAL A 50 4.11 -0.39 -5.47
CA VAL A 50 5.10 -1.35 -4.95
C VAL A 50 4.59 -1.84 -3.60
N ALA A 51 4.54 -3.16 -3.43
CA ALA A 51 4.29 -3.79 -2.15
C ALA A 51 5.64 -4.06 -1.47
N VAL A 52 5.78 -3.67 -0.20
CA VAL A 52 6.99 -3.87 0.61
C VAL A 52 6.71 -4.91 1.69
N THR A 53 7.64 -5.83 1.89
CA THR A 53 7.53 -6.85 2.95
C THR A 53 7.83 -6.21 4.30
N ALA A 54 6.84 -6.18 5.21
CA ALA A 54 6.95 -5.49 6.50
C ALA A 54 8.14 -5.97 7.36
N ALA A 55 8.49 -7.27 7.29
CA ALA A 55 9.63 -7.83 8.00
C ALA A 55 11.00 -7.36 7.47
N CYS A 56 11.04 -6.74 6.30
CA CYS A 56 12.25 -6.17 5.70
C CYS A 56 12.38 -4.65 5.94
N VAL A 57 11.47 -4.05 6.71
CA VAL A 57 11.51 -2.64 7.06
C VAL A 57 12.28 -2.46 8.36
N ASP A 58 13.14 -1.43 8.41
CA ASP A 58 13.94 -1.15 9.60
C ASP A 58 13.07 -0.92 10.85
N PRO A 59 13.46 -1.47 12.01
CA PRO A 59 12.73 -1.27 13.26
C PRO A 59 12.51 0.22 13.57
N GLY A 60 11.28 0.56 13.99
CA GLY A 60 10.89 1.94 14.31
C GLY A 60 10.37 2.76 13.12
N THR A 61 10.45 2.26 11.88
CA THR A 61 9.95 2.97 10.69
C THR A 61 8.42 2.94 10.59
N LEU A 62 7.79 1.81 10.95
CA LEU A 62 6.34 1.64 10.83
C LEU A 62 5.64 2.18 12.07
N ALA A 63 4.81 3.22 11.91
CA ALA A 63 4.01 3.79 12.99
C ALA A 63 2.74 2.98 13.30
N HIS A 64 2.18 2.29 12.29
CA HIS A 64 0.95 1.51 12.41
C HIS A 64 0.96 0.38 11.38
N VAL A 65 0.47 -0.80 11.77
CA VAL A 65 0.30 -1.96 10.88
C VAL A 65 -1.12 -2.50 11.03
N GLU A 66 -1.83 -2.61 9.91
CA GLU A 66 -3.14 -3.25 9.84
C GLU A 66 -3.00 -4.62 9.16
N TYR A 67 -3.53 -5.67 9.78
CA TYR A 67 -3.57 -7.00 9.18
C TYR A 67 -4.96 -7.30 8.62
N ARG A 68 -5.05 -7.53 7.31
CA ARG A 68 -6.28 -7.96 6.63
C ARG A 68 -6.13 -9.39 6.15
N HIS A 69 -7.05 -10.27 6.55
CA HIS A 69 -6.99 -11.67 6.16
C HIS A 69 -7.41 -11.88 4.70
N ALA A 70 -6.55 -12.55 3.93
CA ALA A 70 -6.83 -13.04 2.58
C ALA A 70 -6.51 -14.55 2.54
N ASP A 71 -7.45 -15.36 2.06
CA ASP A 71 -7.31 -16.82 2.08
C ASP A 71 -6.47 -17.40 0.92
N GLY A 72 -6.14 -16.57 -0.07
CA GLY A 72 -5.42 -16.94 -1.28
C GLY A 72 -6.18 -17.84 -2.28
N ARG A 73 -7.38 -18.34 -1.92
CA ARG A 73 -8.20 -19.23 -2.76
C ARG A 73 -9.31 -18.48 -3.47
N ASN A 74 -9.97 -17.56 -2.78
CA ASN A 74 -11.11 -16.80 -3.28
C ASN A 74 -10.70 -15.37 -3.65
N TRP A 75 -9.67 -15.23 -4.49
CA TRP A 75 -9.05 -13.95 -4.79
C TRP A 75 -10.07 -12.92 -5.30
N GLU A 76 -10.88 -13.26 -6.30
CA GLU A 76 -11.80 -12.32 -6.95
C GLU A 76 -12.81 -11.77 -5.96
N LYS A 77 -13.35 -12.64 -5.08
CA LYS A 77 -14.27 -12.25 -4.00
C LYS A 77 -13.57 -11.39 -2.94
N TRP A 78 -12.32 -11.70 -2.61
CA TRP A 78 -11.56 -10.92 -1.65
C TRP A 78 -11.21 -9.55 -2.20
N PHE A 79 -10.75 -9.48 -3.44
CA PHE A 79 -10.38 -8.25 -4.14
C PHE A 79 -11.58 -7.33 -4.36
N SER A 80 -12.74 -7.85 -4.75
CA SER A 80 -13.93 -7.02 -4.98
C SER A 80 -14.49 -6.38 -3.72
N ARG A 81 -14.26 -6.99 -2.56
CA ARG A 81 -14.68 -6.45 -1.25
C ARG A 81 -13.55 -5.77 -0.48
N SER A 82 -12.32 -5.80 -0.99
CA SER A 82 -11.17 -5.17 -0.35
C SER A 82 -10.83 -3.90 -1.09
N ASP A 83 -10.65 -2.81 -0.36
CA ASP A 83 -10.20 -1.55 -0.94
C ASP A 83 -8.69 -1.57 -1.27
N ILE A 84 -8.11 -2.75 -1.54
CA ILE A 84 -6.66 -2.92 -1.68
C ILE A 84 -6.09 -2.10 -2.85
N SER A 85 -6.86 -1.94 -3.93
CA SER A 85 -6.48 -1.14 -5.10
C SER A 85 -6.19 0.33 -4.76
N ASP A 86 -6.79 0.84 -3.68
CA ASP A 86 -6.69 2.25 -3.32
C ASP A 86 -5.37 2.57 -2.62
N PHE A 87 -4.67 1.56 -2.10
CA PHE A 87 -3.43 1.74 -1.35
C PHE A 87 -2.21 2.14 -2.21
N SER A 88 -2.31 2.09 -3.54
CA SER A 88 -1.30 2.68 -4.45
C SER A 88 -1.67 4.08 -4.94
N LYS A 89 -2.90 4.55 -4.68
CA LYS A 89 -3.39 5.83 -5.19
C LYS A 89 -3.00 6.98 -4.26
N PRO A 90 -2.87 8.22 -4.79
CA PRO A 90 -2.72 9.40 -3.95
C PRO A 90 -3.92 9.51 -2.98
N LYS A 91 -3.65 9.63 -1.68
CA LYS A 91 -4.71 9.99 -0.73
C LYS A 91 -5.12 11.44 -0.98
N ALA A 92 -6.43 11.70 -0.95
CA ALA A 92 -6.94 13.06 -0.91
C ALA A 92 -6.34 13.79 0.30
N PRO A 93 -6.07 15.11 0.19
CA PRO A 93 -5.71 15.89 1.37
C PRO A 93 -6.83 15.77 2.41
N PRO A 94 -6.50 15.81 3.72
CA PRO A 94 -7.54 15.87 4.74
C PRO A 94 -8.47 17.05 4.45
N PRO A 95 -9.78 16.93 4.74
CA PRO A 95 -10.67 18.07 4.61
C PRO A 95 -10.11 19.25 5.44
N PRO A 96 -10.25 20.50 4.97
CA PRO A 96 -9.85 21.64 5.77
C PRO A 96 -10.59 21.60 7.12
N PRO A 97 -9.98 22.10 8.21
CA PRO A 97 -10.68 22.22 9.48
C PRO A 97 -11.98 23.02 9.26
N PRO A 98 -13.06 22.68 9.98
CA PRO A 98 -14.29 23.47 9.89
C PRO A 98 -13.99 24.93 10.24
N PRO A 99 -14.67 25.91 9.61
CA PRO A 99 -14.46 27.31 9.94
C PRO A 99 -14.71 27.53 11.44
N PRO A 100 -14.02 28.48 12.08
CA PRO A 100 -14.08 28.69 13.53
C PRO A 100 -15.50 28.97 14.07
N ASN A 101 -16.45 29.32 13.19
CA ASN A 101 -17.85 29.61 13.50
C ASN A 101 -18.84 28.56 12.98
N ALA A 102 -18.40 27.34 12.65
CA ALA A 102 -19.32 26.23 12.43
C ALA A 102 -19.92 25.79 13.78
N THR A 103 -20.92 26.53 14.25
CA THR A 103 -21.76 26.10 15.37
C THR A 103 -22.32 24.72 15.03
N ARG A 104 -21.99 23.70 15.85
CA ARG A 104 -22.70 22.42 15.77
C ARG A 104 -24.17 22.73 16.02
N VAL A 105 -25.04 22.30 15.10
CA VAL A 105 -26.49 22.30 15.28
C VAL A 105 -26.79 21.33 16.44
N GLY A 106 -26.64 21.80 17.67
CA GLY A 106 -26.63 20.98 18.88
C GLY A 106 -26.16 21.70 20.14
N ASP A 107 -25.34 22.75 20.04
CA ASP A 107 -24.83 23.53 21.22
C ASP A 107 -25.72 24.73 21.59
N LEU A 108 -26.96 24.80 21.11
CA LEU A 108 -27.95 25.77 21.62
C LEU A 108 -28.72 25.12 22.77
N SER A 109 -28.12 25.14 23.95
CA SER A 109 -28.89 25.02 25.19
C SER A 109 -29.77 26.26 25.32
N PHE A 110 -31.05 26.15 24.92
CA PHE A 110 -32.05 27.14 25.29
C PHE A 110 -32.24 27.02 26.81
N GLY A 111 -31.63 27.94 27.56
CA GLY A 111 -31.89 28.10 28.98
C GLY A 111 -33.34 28.54 29.18
N VAL A 112 -34.09 27.74 29.94
CA VAL A 112 -35.34 28.14 30.60
C VAL A 112 -35.01 28.44 32.06
#